data_AF-A0A096ASZ1-F1
#
_entry.id   AF-A0A096ASZ1-F1
#
_cell.length_a   1.000
_cell.length_b   1.000
_cell.length_c   1.000
_cell.angle_alpha   90.00
_cell.angle_beta   90.00
_cell.angle_gamma   90.00
#
_symmetry.space_group_name_H-M   'P 1'
#
loop_
_entity.id
_entity.type
_entity.pdbx_description
1 polymer ?
#
loop_
_entity_poly.entity_id
_entity_poly.type
_entity_poly.pdbx_seq_one_letter_code
_entity_poly.pdbx_strand_id
1 'polypeptide(L)'
;DNKVDVIIYAVERSLDSYKFNLLHNKQLFINQLKTNTLGSRTIDEGSMDEDSGMNFSEYVAVLSGNTDLLEKARLDKKITTLESERKNFLRERDAATGKLAEIESSVSFHTDKIKEAQSDLALFEKCVERDDEGTPINKLTIKGVEDSTDIKAIAARLQEIDEKARTKGEYNKIGEIYGFSIMVKTESTSKDLFDCSVNRFFVKGQESIYYTYNNGKLATDPKLDCQNFVNALERIPKVIESHEKEMEKVAAGKEVYITIANSSWKKEDELRSLKSEAAELDRKIALTLSPPEEEQDAKDEMKQGEGLSDNNHSVGKGNDNLSVQDAEEEKHSQSFKPKWRHYP
;
A
#
# COMPACT_ATOMS: atom_id res chain seq x y z
N ASP A 1 -38.68 1.03 39.74
CA ASP A 1 -37.48 1.74 40.22
C ASP A 1 -36.87 1.05 41.43
N ASN A 2 -36.02 0.05 41.18
CA ASN A 2 -35.15 -0.50 42.23
C ASN A 2 -33.80 0.18 42.08
N LYS A 3 -33.52 1.16 42.94
CA LYS A 3 -32.20 1.78 43.06
C LYS A 3 -31.51 1.19 44.30
N VAL A 4 -30.21 0.92 44.18
CA VAL A 4 -29.37 0.44 45.27
C VAL A 4 -28.31 1.50 45.51
N ASP A 5 -28.22 1.99 46.75
CA ASP A 5 -27.19 2.94 47.13
C ASP A 5 -25.87 2.20 47.39
N VAL A 6 -24.81 2.62 46.70
CA VAL A 6 -23.45 2.13 46.92
C VAL A 6 -22.66 3.23 47.60
N ILE A 7 -22.25 3.01 48.85
CA ILE A 7 -21.47 3.97 49.64
C ILE A 7 -20.08 3.41 49.85
N ILE A 8 -19.07 4.17 49.43
CA ILE A 8 -17.66 3.80 49.54
C ILE A 8 -16.99 4.76 50.54
N TYR A 9 -16.41 4.19 51.60
CA TYR A 9 -15.61 4.93 52.57
C TYR A 9 -14.14 4.72 52.28
N ALA A 10 -13.37 5.80 52.26
CA ALA A 10 -11.94 5.76 52.05
C ALA A 10 -11.27 6.91 52.80
N VAL A 11 -10.03 6.68 53.27
CA VAL A 11 -9.26 7.67 54.02
C VAL A 11 -8.21 8.31 53.10
N GLU A 12 -8.16 9.64 53.10
CA GLU A 12 -7.13 10.39 52.35
C GLU A 12 -5.72 10.01 52.81
N ARG A 13 -4.78 9.94 51.87
CA ARG A 13 -3.37 9.59 52.07
C ARG A 13 -3.14 8.25 52.78
N SER A 14 -4.02 7.28 52.53
CA SER A 14 -3.95 5.94 53.11
C SER A 14 -3.70 4.84 52.08
N LEU A 15 -3.49 3.61 52.57
CA LEU A 15 -3.39 2.39 51.76
C LEU A 15 -4.69 2.06 50.99
N ASP A 16 -5.77 2.80 51.18
CA ASP A 16 -6.99 2.59 50.41
C ASP A 16 -6.77 2.89 48.93
N SER A 17 -5.87 3.83 48.56
CA SER A 17 -5.45 4.06 47.18
C SER A 17 -4.90 2.79 46.50
N TYR A 18 -4.10 2.00 47.25
CA TYR A 18 -3.58 0.72 46.78
C TYR A 18 -4.68 -0.31 46.56
N LYS A 19 -5.68 -0.37 47.44
CA LYS A 19 -6.83 -1.29 47.30
C LYS A 19 -7.70 -0.94 46.09
N PHE A 20 -7.93 0.35 45.83
CA PHE A 20 -8.66 0.79 44.63
C PHE A 20 -7.88 0.48 43.36
N ASN A 21 -6.55 0.67 43.35
CA ASN A 21 -5.70 0.32 42.21
C ASN A 21 -5.78 -1.17 41.88
N LEU A 22 -5.72 -2.02 42.91
CA LEU A 22 -5.88 -3.47 42.75
C LEU A 22 -7.27 -3.85 42.18
N LEU A 23 -8.33 -3.17 42.63
CA LEU A 23 -9.70 -3.37 42.12
C LEU A 23 -9.83 -2.96 40.65
N HIS A 24 -9.24 -1.83 40.29
CA HIS A 24 -9.20 -1.33 38.91
C HIS A 24 -8.47 -2.32 37.97
N ASN A 25 -7.28 -2.79 38.35
CA ASN A 25 -6.52 -3.76 37.56
C ASN A 25 -7.31 -5.07 37.33
N LYS A 26 -8.05 -5.53 38.33
CA LYS A 26 -8.93 -6.71 38.20
C LYS A 26 -10.10 -6.45 37.25
N GLN A 27 -10.75 -5.29 37.36
CA GLN A 27 -11.84 -4.88 36.47
C GLN A 27 -11.37 -4.78 35.02
N LEU A 28 -10.20 -4.17 34.78
CA LEU A 28 -9.59 -4.05 33.45
C LEU A 28 -9.32 -5.42 32.82
N PHE A 29 -8.73 -6.34 33.58
CA PHE A 29 -8.48 -7.71 33.11
C PHE A 29 -9.78 -8.43 32.74
N ILE A 30 -10.83 -8.28 33.55
CA ILE A 30 -12.15 -8.86 33.29
C ILE A 30 -12.78 -8.26 32.02
N ASN A 31 -12.65 -6.95 31.81
CA ASN A 31 -13.21 -6.28 30.63
C ASN A 31 -12.49 -6.68 29.34
N GLN A 32 -11.17 -6.84 29.38
CA GLN A 32 -10.40 -7.36 28.24
C GLN A 32 -10.81 -8.79 27.87
N LEU A 33 -11.05 -9.65 28.87
CA LEU A 33 -11.58 -10.99 28.66
C LEU A 33 -13.01 -10.98 28.08
N LYS A 34 -13.89 -10.13 28.61
CA LYS A 34 -15.29 -10.02 28.16
C LYS A 34 -15.42 -9.48 26.72
N THR A 35 -14.55 -8.55 26.33
CA THR A 35 -14.58 -7.89 25.01
C THR A 35 -13.74 -8.61 23.95
N ASN A 36 -13.01 -9.67 24.33
CA ASN A 36 -12.11 -10.44 23.46
C ASN A 36 -11.04 -9.57 22.76
N THR A 37 -10.59 -8.52 23.44
CA THR A 37 -9.62 -7.54 22.93
C THR A 37 -8.22 -7.82 23.48
N LEU A 38 -7.72 -9.05 23.33
CA LEU A 38 -6.42 -9.50 23.86
C LEU A 38 -5.19 -8.86 23.17
N GLY A 39 -5.41 -8.04 22.13
CA GLY A 39 -4.35 -7.51 21.25
C GLY A 39 -3.82 -6.12 21.57
N SER A 40 -4.41 -5.37 22.51
CA SER A 40 -3.90 -4.03 22.87
C SER A 40 -2.92 -4.12 24.04
N ARG A 41 -1.63 -3.83 23.79
CA ARG A 41 -0.63 -3.55 24.85
C ARG A 41 -0.67 -2.09 25.32
N THR A 42 -1.69 -1.34 24.93
CA THR A 42 -1.95 0.01 25.42
C THR A 42 -3.14 -0.06 26.36
N ILE A 43 -2.95 0.41 27.59
CA ILE A 43 -3.98 0.49 28.61
C ILE A 43 -5.02 1.50 28.13
N ASP A 44 -6.16 1.00 27.66
CA ASP A 44 -7.35 1.82 27.46
C ASP A 44 -8.01 1.96 28.83
N GLU A 45 -7.69 3.04 29.56
CA GLU A 45 -8.44 3.48 30.75
C GLU A 45 -9.81 3.99 30.29
N GLY A 46 -10.60 3.08 29.71
CA GLY A 46 -11.81 3.36 28.94
C GLY A 46 -12.66 4.47 29.55
N SER A 47 -13.15 5.33 28.65
CA SER A 47 -14.21 6.29 28.92
C SER A 47 -15.37 5.68 29.71
N MET A 48 -15.78 6.37 30.77
CA MET A 48 -17.09 6.26 31.42
C MET A 48 -17.44 4.83 31.89
N ASP A 49 -17.12 4.54 33.14
CA ASP A 49 -17.88 3.54 33.90
C ASP A 49 -19.24 4.19 34.24
N GLU A 50 -20.23 4.02 33.36
CA GLU A 50 -21.58 4.59 33.50
C GLU A 50 -22.32 4.10 34.78
N ASP A 51 -21.79 3.08 35.47
CA ASP A 51 -22.43 2.48 36.63
C ASP A 51 -21.94 3.02 38.00
N SER A 52 -20.79 3.71 38.10
CA SER A 52 -20.21 4.10 39.42
C SER A 52 -20.07 5.60 39.68
N GLY A 53 -20.34 6.46 38.69
CA GLY A 53 -20.44 7.92 38.88
C GLY A 53 -19.11 8.68 39.12
N MET A 54 -17.98 8.01 39.37
CA MET A 54 -16.64 8.62 39.40
C MET A 54 -15.56 7.70 38.78
N ASN A 55 -14.68 8.28 37.97
CA ASN A 55 -13.59 7.56 37.29
C ASN A 55 -12.49 7.14 38.31
N PHE A 56 -11.78 6.04 38.07
CA PHE A 56 -10.69 5.58 38.95
C PHE A 56 -9.62 6.66 39.17
N SER A 57 -9.26 7.42 38.13
CA SER A 57 -8.33 8.54 38.23
C SER A 57 -8.86 9.68 39.12
N GLU A 58 -10.19 9.85 39.22
CA GLU A 58 -10.84 10.77 40.16
C GLU A 58 -10.75 10.26 41.60
N TYR A 59 -10.99 8.96 41.82
CA TYR A 59 -10.76 8.33 43.12
C TYR A 59 -9.32 8.47 43.61
N VAL A 60 -8.33 8.19 42.75
CA VAL A 60 -6.91 8.31 43.10
C VAL A 60 -6.54 9.77 43.37
N ALA A 61 -7.06 10.74 42.61
CA ALA A 61 -6.80 12.16 42.83
C ALA A 61 -7.37 12.65 44.17
N VAL A 62 -8.60 12.25 44.52
CA VAL A 62 -9.22 12.56 45.81
C VAL A 62 -8.43 11.94 46.96
N LEU A 63 -8.04 10.66 46.84
CA LEU A 63 -7.35 9.95 47.92
C LEU A 63 -5.88 10.36 48.08
N SER A 64 -5.20 10.73 47.00
CA SER A 64 -3.82 11.23 47.07
C SER A 64 -3.75 12.69 47.50
N GLY A 65 -4.85 13.44 47.39
CA GLY A 65 -4.89 14.89 47.53
C GLY A 65 -4.10 15.62 46.44
N ASN A 66 -3.72 14.93 45.37
CA ASN A 66 -2.99 15.49 44.23
C ASN A 66 -3.86 15.45 42.97
N THR A 67 -4.38 16.62 42.59
CA THR A 67 -5.19 16.81 41.39
C THR A 67 -4.39 16.72 40.09
N ASP A 68 -3.05 16.83 40.15
CA ASP A 68 -2.17 16.80 38.98
C ASP A 68 -2.27 15.46 38.24
N LEU A 69 -2.52 14.34 38.95
CA LEU A 69 -2.72 13.02 38.35
C LEU A 69 -3.94 12.97 37.42
N LEU A 70 -5.02 13.65 37.81
CA LEU A 70 -6.25 13.71 37.05
C LEU A 70 -6.13 14.68 35.86
N GLU A 71 -5.45 15.81 36.06
CA GLU A 71 -5.16 16.76 34.97
C GLU A 71 -4.27 16.13 33.91
N LYS A 72 -3.23 15.40 34.33
CA LYS A 72 -2.39 14.60 33.44
C LYS A 72 -3.20 13.58 32.64
N ALA A 73 -4.04 12.77 33.29
CA ALA A 73 -4.86 11.79 32.59
C ALA A 73 -5.77 12.43 31.51
N ARG A 74 -6.31 13.62 31.79
CA ARG A 74 -7.09 14.40 30.81
C ARG A 74 -6.23 14.87 29.64
N LEU A 75 -5.04 15.40 29.91
CA LEU A 75 -4.09 15.83 28.87
C LEU A 75 -3.63 14.64 28.01
N ASP A 76 -3.26 13.52 28.62
CA ASP A 76 -2.81 12.30 27.91
C ASP A 76 -3.90 11.75 26.98
N LYS A 77 -5.17 11.77 27.42
CA LYS A 77 -6.30 11.40 26.56
C LYS A 77 -6.45 12.34 25.35
N LYS A 78 -6.30 13.64 25.58
CA LYS A 78 -6.34 14.64 24.49
C LYS A 78 -5.18 14.47 23.53
N ILE A 79 -3.97 14.23 24.04
CA ILE A 79 -2.77 13.94 23.24
C ILE A 79 -2.98 12.69 22.40
N THR A 80 -3.43 11.58 23.00
CA THR A 80 -3.69 10.32 22.30
C THR A 80 -4.68 10.51 21.15
N THR A 81 -5.75 11.26 21.39
CA THR A 81 -6.75 11.60 20.36
C THR A 81 -6.11 12.37 19.21
N LEU A 82 -5.38 13.44 19.52
CA LEU A 82 -4.69 14.27 18.53
C LEU A 82 -3.59 13.52 17.77
N GLU A 83 -2.85 12.62 18.43
CA GLU A 83 -1.87 11.74 17.77
C GLU A 83 -2.52 10.77 16.79
N SER A 84 -3.69 10.23 17.14
CA SER A 84 -4.46 9.37 16.24
C SER A 84 -4.96 10.14 15.01
N GLU A 85 -5.44 11.38 15.20
CA GLU A 85 -5.83 12.29 14.11
C GLU A 85 -4.63 12.60 13.20
N ARG A 86 -3.48 12.97 13.77
CA ARG A 86 -2.25 13.24 13.04
C ARG A 86 -1.79 12.03 12.23
N LYS A 87 -1.83 10.84 12.82
CA LYS A 87 -1.47 9.59 12.14
C LYS A 87 -2.40 9.30 10.95
N ASN A 88 -3.70 9.53 11.11
CA ASN A 88 -4.65 9.37 10.01
C ASN A 88 -4.41 10.38 8.90
N PHE A 89 -4.18 11.65 9.24
CA PHE A 89 -3.81 12.69 8.28
C PHE A 89 -2.55 12.33 7.49
N LEU A 90 -1.49 11.87 8.16
CA LEU A 90 -0.26 11.46 7.47
C LEU A 90 -0.49 10.29 6.52
N ARG A 91 -1.31 9.30 6.91
CA ARG A 91 -1.70 8.19 6.03
C ARG A 91 -2.45 8.67 4.79
N GLU A 92 -3.38 9.61 4.94
CA GLU A 92 -4.13 10.19 3.82
C GLU A 92 -3.20 10.95 2.87
N ARG A 93 -2.28 11.75 3.42
CA ARG A 93 -1.27 12.46 2.65
C ARG A 93 -0.36 11.51 1.88
N ASP A 94 0.17 10.48 2.55
CA ASP A 94 1.07 9.50 1.92
C ASP A 94 0.32 8.68 0.85
N ALA A 95 -0.95 8.34 1.08
CA ALA A 95 -1.80 7.71 0.07
C ALA A 95 -2.03 8.62 -1.15
N ALA A 96 -2.25 9.92 -0.94
CA ALA A 96 -2.35 10.90 -2.02
C ALA A 96 -1.04 11.02 -2.81
N THR A 97 0.12 11.03 -2.15
CA THR A 97 1.44 10.99 -2.81
C THR A 97 1.61 9.73 -3.65
N GLY A 98 1.22 8.56 -3.12
CA GLY A 98 1.22 7.31 -3.88
C GLY A 98 0.32 7.37 -5.12
N LYS A 99 -0.86 7.99 -5.00
CA LYS A 99 -1.77 8.20 -6.13
C LYS A 99 -1.21 9.16 -7.18
N LEU A 100 -0.48 10.20 -6.78
CA LEU A 100 0.21 11.09 -7.72
C LEU A 100 1.28 10.34 -8.53
N ALA A 101 2.08 9.49 -7.88
CA ALA A 101 3.08 8.68 -8.58
C ALA A 101 2.45 7.70 -9.59
N GLU A 102 1.30 7.11 -9.25
CA GLU A 102 0.52 6.26 -10.15
C GLU A 102 0.00 7.04 -11.36
N ILE A 103 -0.58 8.24 -11.14
CA ILE A 103 -1.04 9.15 -12.19
C ILE A 103 0.12 9.52 -13.12
N GLU A 104 1.28 9.92 -12.57
CA GLU A 104 2.44 10.32 -13.35
C GLU A 104 3.01 9.18 -14.18
N SER A 105 3.11 7.98 -13.61
CA SER A 105 3.52 6.78 -14.35
C SER A 105 2.55 6.46 -15.49
N SER A 106 1.25 6.60 -15.27
CA SER A 106 0.23 6.33 -16.28
C SER A 106 0.20 7.39 -17.38
N VAL A 107 0.40 8.67 -17.04
CA VAL A 107 0.52 9.76 -18.01
C VAL A 107 1.77 9.57 -18.87
N SER A 108 2.92 9.22 -18.27
CA SER A 108 4.13 8.89 -19.02
C SER A 108 3.88 7.72 -19.98
N PHE A 109 3.28 6.64 -19.49
CA PHE A 109 2.95 5.47 -20.31
C PHE A 109 2.09 5.85 -21.52
N HIS A 110 0.99 6.58 -21.32
CA HIS A 110 0.13 7.00 -22.43
C HIS A 110 0.82 7.98 -23.37
N THR A 111 1.63 8.90 -22.84
CA THR A 111 2.41 9.85 -23.64
C THR A 111 3.37 9.12 -24.57
N ASP A 112 4.09 8.11 -24.07
CA ASP A 112 5.03 7.33 -24.86
C ASP A 112 4.30 6.51 -25.93
N LYS A 113 3.15 5.92 -25.60
CA LYS A 113 2.30 5.21 -26.58
C LYS A 113 1.73 6.09 -27.66
N ILE A 114 1.34 7.32 -27.33
CA ILE A 114 0.87 8.30 -28.32
C ILE A 114 2.01 8.65 -29.28
N LYS A 115 3.21 8.95 -28.78
CA LYS A 115 4.38 9.26 -29.62
C LYS A 115 4.75 8.10 -30.54
N GLU A 116 4.75 6.88 -30.01
CA GLU A 116 5.03 5.67 -30.78
C GLU A 116 4.00 5.50 -31.91
N ALA A 117 2.71 5.59 -31.60
CA ALA A 117 1.64 5.47 -32.57
C ALA A 117 1.66 6.61 -33.61
N GLN A 118 2.05 7.83 -33.23
CA GLN A 118 2.23 8.94 -34.16
C GLN A 118 3.39 8.69 -35.14
N SER A 119 4.50 8.11 -34.67
CA SER A 119 5.61 7.70 -35.54
C SER A 119 5.19 6.62 -36.53
N ASP A 120 4.45 5.61 -36.04
CA ASP A 120 3.89 4.56 -36.89
C ASP A 120 2.92 5.12 -37.92
N LEU A 121 2.04 6.06 -37.54
CA LEU A 121 1.12 6.71 -38.45
C LEU A 121 1.86 7.46 -39.56
N ALA A 122 2.88 8.24 -39.21
CA ALA A 122 3.68 8.98 -40.17
C ALA A 122 4.44 8.05 -41.14
N LEU A 123 4.93 6.90 -40.65
CA LEU A 123 5.54 5.89 -41.52
C LEU A 123 4.51 5.27 -42.46
N PHE A 124 3.33 4.91 -41.94
CA PHE A 124 2.27 4.34 -42.73
C PHE A 124 1.81 5.31 -43.83
N GLU A 125 1.57 6.57 -43.50
CA GLU A 125 1.18 7.61 -44.46
C GLU A 125 2.24 7.86 -45.54
N LYS A 126 3.53 7.69 -45.22
CA LYS A 126 4.62 7.83 -46.19
C LYS A 126 4.72 6.64 -47.16
N CYS A 127 4.39 5.45 -46.69
CA CYS A 127 4.58 4.21 -47.45
C CYS A 127 3.30 3.69 -48.13
N VAL A 128 2.13 4.13 -47.68
CA VAL A 128 0.85 3.65 -48.19
C VAL A 128 0.65 4.09 -49.64
N GLU A 129 0.29 3.14 -50.49
CA GLU A 129 -0.14 3.41 -51.85
C GLU A 129 -1.66 3.33 -51.91
N ARG A 130 -2.29 4.33 -52.52
CA ARG A 130 -3.73 4.43 -52.67
C ARG A 130 -4.11 4.32 -54.14
N ASP A 131 -5.25 3.71 -54.41
CA ASP A 131 -5.83 3.65 -55.75
C ASP A 131 -6.46 5.01 -56.15
N ASP A 132 -7.01 5.08 -57.36
CA ASP A 132 -7.64 6.28 -57.92
C ASP A 132 -8.87 6.74 -57.09
N GLU A 133 -9.42 5.87 -56.24
CA GLU A 133 -10.55 6.14 -55.33
C GLU A 133 -10.08 6.53 -53.93
N GLY A 134 -8.76 6.56 -53.68
CA GLY A 134 -8.17 6.91 -52.40
C GLY A 134 -8.15 5.75 -51.39
N THR A 135 -8.50 4.53 -51.79
CA THR A 135 -8.47 3.34 -50.94
C THR A 135 -7.05 2.77 -50.88
N PRO A 136 -6.52 2.42 -49.70
CA PRO A 136 -5.20 1.81 -49.63
C PRO A 136 -5.16 0.46 -50.34
N ILE A 137 -4.19 0.32 -51.24
CA ILE A 137 -3.94 -0.91 -51.99
C ILE A 137 -3.39 -1.95 -51.01
N ASN A 138 -3.76 -3.20 -51.19
CA ASN A 138 -3.22 -4.26 -50.36
C ASN A 138 -1.86 -4.75 -50.89
N LYS A 139 -0.77 -4.42 -50.20
CA LYS A 139 0.61 -4.87 -50.50
C LYS A 139 1.12 -5.91 -49.51
N LEU A 140 0.23 -6.81 -49.11
CA LEU A 140 0.54 -7.89 -48.18
C LEU A 140 1.54 -8.88 -48.78
N THR A 141 2.64 -9.13 -48.07
CA THR A 141 3.61 -10.19 -48.39
C THR A 141 3.62 -11.22 -47.26
N ILE A 142 3.39 -12.50 -47.57
CA ILE A 142 3.36 -13.60 -46.58
C ILE A 142 4.42 -14.64 -46.91
N LYS A 143 5.11 -15.13 -45.87
CA LYS A 143 6.16 -16.15 -45.98
C LYS A 143 5.66 -17.42 -46.66
N GLY A 144 6.35 -17.79 -47.74
CA GLY A 144 6.03 -18.96 -48.58
C GLY A 144 5.11 -18.67 -49.77
N VAL A 145 4.57 -17.46 -49.88
CA VAL A 145 3.84 -16.95 -51.06
C VAL A 145 4.28 -15.53 -51.40
N GLU A 146 5.59 -15.26 -51.25
CA GLU A 146 6.18 -13.92 -51.33
C GLU A 146 6.03 -13.29 -52.73
N ASP A 147 6.10 -14.11 -53.79
CA ASP A 147 5.99 -13.66 -55.18
C ASP A 147 4.54 -13.65 -55.71
N SER A 148 3.55 -14.07 -54.90
CA SER A 148 2.17 -14.21 -55.33
C SER A 148 1.38 -12.92 -55.10
N THR A 149 0.78 -12.38 -56.16
CA THR A 149 -0.19 -11.28 -56.07
C THR A 149 -1.65 -11.76 -56.05
N ASP A 150 -1.87 -13.08 -56.17
CA ASP A 150 -3.22 -13.65 -56.10
C ASP A 150 -3.73 -13.68 -54.65
N ILE A 151 -4.81 -12.92 -54.40
CA ILE A 151 -5.50 -12.82 -53.11
C ILE A 151 -5.94 -14.20 -52.61
N LYS A 152 -6.34 -15.12 -53.49
CA LYS A 152 -6.78 -16.46 -53.07
C LYS A 152 -5.64 -17.29 -52.54
N ALA A 153 -4.47 -17.21 -53.18
CA ALA A 153 -3.27 -17.93 -52.73
C ALA A 153 -2.77 -17.39 -51.38
N ILE A 154 -2.78 -16.06 -51.19
CA ILE A 154 -2.39 -15.43 -49.93
C ILE A 154 -3.36 -15.80 -48.81
N ALA A 155 -4.68 -15.70 -49.04
CA ALA A 155 -5.68 -16.06 -48.05
C ALA A 155 -5.63 -17.55 -47.68
N ALA A 156 -5.44 -18.44 -48.64
CA ALA A 156 -5.25 -19.86 -48.37
C ALA A 156 -4.02 -20.10 -47.48
N ARG A 157 -2.94 -19.34 -47.71
CA ARG A 157 -1.74 -19.42 -46.87
C ARG A 157 -1.96 -18.87 -45.47
N LEU A 158 -2.71 -17.78 -45.32
CA LEU A 158 -3.10 -17.23 -44.01
C LEU A 158 -3.95 -18.23 -43.21
N GLN A 159 -4.93 -18.85 -43.86
CA GLN A 159 -5.77 -19.89 -43.26
C GLN A 159 -4.95 -21.10 -42.80
N GLU A 160 -3.98 -21.53 -43.62
CA GLU A 160 -3.06 -22.60 -43.23
C GLU A 160 -2.25 -22.23 -41.97
N ILE A 161 -1.78 -20.98 -41.88
CA ILE A 161 -1.08 -20.47 -40.70
C ILE A 161 -2.02 -20.42 -39.49
N ASP A 162 -3.26 -19.97 -39.66
CA ASP A 162 -4.27 -19.92 -38.59
C ASP A 162 -4.58 -21.31 -38.03
N GLU A 163 -4.60 -22.35 -38.87
CA GLU A 163 -4.86 -23.71 -38.42
C GLU A 163 -3.63 -24.35 -37.75
N LYS A 164 -2.44 -24.14 -38.32
CA LYS A 164 -1.22 -24.89 -37.95
C LYS A 164 -0.31 -24.16 -36.97
N ALA A 165 -0.37 -22.84 -36.85
CA ALA A 165 0.56 -22.11 -35.99
C ALA A 165 0.34 -22.48 -34.52
N ARG A 166 1.45 -22.77 -33.83
CA ARG A 166 1.50 -23.08 -32.39
C ARG A 166 2.67 -22.31 -31.78
N THR A 167 2.45 -21.03 -31.48
CA THR A 167 3.50 -20.11 -31.03
C THR A 167 3.74 -20.13 -29.52
N LYS A 168 2.96 -20.91 -28.76
CA LYS A 168 3.06 -21.00 -27.28
C LYS A 168 2.99 -19.63 -26.59
N GLY A 169 2.24 -18.69 -27.16
CA GLY A 169 2.07 -17.34 -26.62
C GLY A 169 3.10 -16.31 -27.12
N GLU A 170 4.10 -16.72 -27.90
CA GLU A 170 5.07 -15.82 -28.52
C GLU A 170 4.56 -15.23 -29.83
N TYR A 171 5.15 -14.12 -30.26
CA TYR A 171 4.85 -13.48 -31.54
C TYR A 171 5.81 -13.99 -32.62
N ASN A 172 5.28 -14.65 -33.64
CA ASN A 172 6.07 -15.16 -34.76
C ASN A 172 5.84 -14.33 -36.02
N LYS A 173 6.91 -13.85 -36.67
CA LYS A 173 6.81 -13.11 -37.94
C LYS A 173 6.38 -14.06 -39.06
N ILE A 174 5.31 -13.68 -39.76
CA ILE A 174 4.75 -14.44 -40.88
C ILE A 174 4.75 -13.67 -42.20
N GLY A 175 4.99 -12.35 -42.15
CA GLY A 175 4.92 -11.52 -43.33
C GLY A 175 5.21 -10.06 -43.04
N GLU A 176 4.88 -9.22 -44.01
CA GLU A 176 5.11 -7.78 -43.98
C GLU A 176 4.06 -7.05 -44.82
N ILE A 177 3.71 -5.84 -44.39
CA ILE A 177 2.85 -4.93 -45.14
C ILE A 177 3.35 -3.50 -44.94
N TYR A 178 3.67 -2.79 -46.02
CA TYR A 178 4.17 -1.41 -45.97
C TYR A 178 5.35 -1.17 -45.01
N GLY A 179 6.24 -2.16 -44.85
CA GLY A 179 7.37 -2.08 -43.90
C GLY A 179 7.04 -2.53 -42.48
N PHE A 180 5.77 -2.80 -42.16
CA PHE A 180 5.32 -3.31 -40.86
C PHE A 180 5.31 -4.84 -40.83
N SER A 181 5.91 -5.41 -39.79
CA SER A 181 5.97 -6.87 -39.65
C SER A 181 4.63 -7.44 -39.20
N ILE A 182 4.16 -8.47 -39.90
CA ILE A 182 2.94 -9.19 -39.54
C ILE A 182 3.32 -10.37 -38.66
N MET A 183 2.64 -10.47 -37.53
CA MET A 183 2.92 -11.42 -36.48
C MET A 183 1.68 -12.28 -36.21
N VAL A 184 1.91 -13.57 -35.93
CA VAL A 184 0.87 -14.47 -35.40
C VAL A 184 1.21 -14.84 -33.96
N LYS A 185 0.19 -14.94 -33.10
CA LYS A 185 0.31 -15.42 -31.73
C LYS A 185 -0.83 -16.40 -31.43
N THR A 186 -0.48 -17.56 -30.91
CA THR A 186 -1.43 -18.54 -30.40
C THR A 186 -1.81 -18.18 -28.96
N GLU A 187 -3.08 -17.87 -28.75
CA GLU A 187 -3.65 -17.69 -27.42
C GLU A 187 -4.41 -18.94 -26.99
N SER A 188 -4.03 -19.48 -25.84
CA SER A 188 -4.69 -20.65 -25.26
C SER A 188 -5.84 -20.15 -24.39
N THR A 189 -7.07 -20.58 -24.68
CA THR A 189 -8.22 -20.33 -23.83
C THR A 189 -8.71 -21.65 -23.26
N SER A 190 -8.62 -21.79 -21.93
CA SER A 190 -9.25 -22.89 -21.21
C SER A 190 -10.72 -22.55 -20.97
N LYS A 191 -11.58 -22.79 -21.98
CA LYS A 191 -13.03 -22.83 -21.79
C LYS A 191 -13.48 -24.28 -21.93
N ASP A 192 -14.22 -24.76 -20.93
CA ASP A 192 -14.94 -26.05 -20.93
C ASP A 192 -14.09 -27.34 -20.99
N LEU A 193 -12.99 -27.40 -20.24
CA LEU A 193 -12.10 -28.59 -20.15
C LEU A 193 -11.38 -28.98 -21.45
N PHE A 194 -11.54 -28.22 -22.53
CA PHE A 194 -10.77 -28.38 -23.76
C PHE A 194 -9.77 -27.24 -23.93
N ASP A 195 -8.53 -27.59 -24.28
CA ASP A 195 -7.52 -26.61 -24.68
C ASP A 195 -7.84 -26.08 -26.08
N CYS A 196 -8.61 -25.00 -26.14
CA CYS A 196 -8.89 -24.29 -27.38
C CYS A 196 -7.79 -23.26 -27.62
N SER A 197 -6.90 -23.54 -28.58
CA SER A 197 -5.91 -22.59 -29.06
C SER A 197 -6.48 -21.77 -30.22
N VAL A 198 -6.50 -20.45 -30.09
CA VAL A 198 -6.93 -19.54 -31.16
C VAL A 198 -5.73 -18.71 -31.60
N ASN A 199 -5.47 -18.68 -32.91
CA ASN A 199 -4.44 -17.82 -33.45
C ASN A 199 -4.99 -16.40 -33.66
N ARG A 200 -4.15 -15.42 -33.33
CA ARG A 200 -4.43 -14.01 -33.55
C ARG A 200 -3.31 -13.37 -34.35
N PHE A 201 -3.71 -12.50 -35.25
CA PHE A 201 -2.87 -11.82 -36.20
C PHE A 201 -2.73 -10.35 -35.82
N PHE A 202 -1.51 -9.85 -35.92
CA PHE A 202 -1.11 -8.52 -35.48
C PHE A 202 -0.21 -7.88 -36.52
N VAL A 203 -0.32 -6.56 -36.66
CA VAL A 203 0.67 -5.75 -37.37
C VAL A 203 1.52 -5.05 -36.32
N LYS A 204 2.82 -5.38 -36.28
CA LYS A 204 3.75 -4.82 -35.30
C LYS A 204 4.20 -3.43 -35.76
N GLY A 205 4.01 -2.42 -34.91
CA GLY A 205 4.60 -1.09 -35.06
C GLY A 205 6.12 -1.11 -35.00
N GLN A 206 6.75 0.05 -35.10
CA GLN A 206 8.21 0.15 -35.05
C GLN A 206 8.78 -0.31 -33.71
N GLU A 207 8.06 -0.10 -32.62
CA GLU A 207 8.53 -0.44 -31.28
C GLU A 207 7.70 -1.57 -30.63
N SER A 208 6.72 -1.22 -29.81
CA SER A 208 6.04 -2.07 -28.84
C SER A 208 4.52 -2.16 -29.00
N ILE A 209 3.90 -1.42 -29.92
CA ILE A 209 2.48 -1.50 -30.24
C ILE A 209 2.22 -2.60 -31.28
N TYR A 210 1.12 -3.33 -31.06
CA TYR A 210 0.62 -4.34 -31.99
C TYR A 210 -0.80 -3.98 -32.39
N TYR A 211 -0.98 -3.58 -33.65
CA TYR A 211 -2.27 -3.21 -34.21
C TYR A 211 -3.06 -4.45 -34.62
N THR A 212 -4.36 -4.42 -34.38
CA THR A 212 -5.27 -5.50 -34.79
C THR A 212 -6.59 -4.96 -35.32
N TYR A 213 -7.17 -5.74 -36.21
CA TYR A 213 -8.54 -5.61 -36.65
C TYR A 213 -9.31 -6.89 -36.29
N ASN A 214 -10.61 -6.77 -35.99
CA ASN A 214 -11.46 -7.90 -35.59
C ASN A 214 -10.84 -8.80 -34.47
N ASN A 215 -10.18 -8.17 -33.49
CA ASN A 215 -9.45 -8.86 -32.42
C ASN A 215 -8.41 -9.88 -32.94
N GLY A 216 -7.79 -9.59 -34.08
CA GLY A 216 -6.77 -10.42 -34.72
C GLY A 216 -7.32 -11.70 -35.35
N LYS A 217 -8.64 -11.87 -35.51
CA LYS A 217 -9.21 -13.05 -36.17
C LYS A 217 -9.31 -12.83 -37.68
N LEU A 218 -8.96 -13.86 -38.43
CA LEU A 218 -9.14 -13.90 -39.88
C LEU A 218 -10.63 -13.84 -40.26
N ALA A 219 -10.91 -13.30 -41.44
CA ALA A 219 -12.25 -13.27 -42.00
C ALA A 219 -12.52 -14.52 -42.85
N THR A 220 -13.79 -14.88 -43.04
CA THR A 220 -14.16 -16.00 -43.92
C THR A 220 -13.95 -15.68 -45.40
N ASP A 221 -14.04 -14.40 -45.79
CA ASP A 221 -13.83 -13.95 -47.16
C ASP A 221 -12.34 -13.66 -47.42
N PRO A 222 -11.71 -14.33 -48.42
CA PRO A 222 -10.30 -14.13 -48.77
C PRO A 222 -9.87 -12.67 -48.98
N LYS A 223 -10.74 -11.86 -49.60
CA LYS A 223 -10.43 -10.45 -49.89
C LYS A 223 -10.41 -9.63 -48.61
N LEU A 224 -11.44 -9.78 -47.78
CA LEU A 224 -11.51 -9.12 -46.48
C LEU A 224 -10.37 -9.58 -45.55
N ASP A 225 -10.00 -10.85 -45.61
CA ASP A 225 -8.96 -11.41 -44.75
C ASP A 225 -7.60 -10.77 -44.98
N CYS A 226 -7.20 -10.64 -46.26
CA CYS A 226 -6.00 -9.91 -46.62
C CYS A 226 -6.13 -8.41 -46.26
N GLN A 227 -7.32 -7.82 -46.37
CA GLN A 227 -7.55 -6.39 -46.09
C GLN A 227 -7.47 -6.06 -44.59
N ASN A 228 -7.72 -7.02 -43.70
CA ASN A 228 -7.73 -6.80 -42.24
C ASN A 228 -6.41 -6.21 -41.71
N PHE A 229 -5.27 -6.52 -42.34
CA PHE A 229 -3.97 -5.96 -41.97
C PHE A 229 -3.84 -4.47 -42.30
N VAL A 230 -4.38 -4.06 -43.45
CA VAL A 230 -4.49 -2.63 -43.82
C VAL A 230 -5.46 -1.93 -42.86
N ASN A 231 -6.63 -2.54 -42.62
CA ASN A 231 -7.63 -2.00 -41.69
C ASN A 231 -7.07 -1.88 -40.25
N ALA A 232 -6.11 -2.74 -39.86
CA ALA A 232 -5.41 -2.62 -38.58
C ALA A 232 -4.53 -1.37 -38.52
N LEU A 233 -3.81 -1.05 -39.61
CA LEU A 233 -3.01 0.17 -39.73
C LEU A 233 -3.88 1.44 -39.83
N GLU A 234 -5.02 1.38 -40.51
CA GLU A 234 -5.98 2.49 -40.55
C GLU A 234 -6.62 2.80 -39.18
N ARG A 235 -6.47 1.90 -38.19
CA ARG A 235 -6.91 2.15 -36.81
C ARG A 235 -5.88 2.87 -35.95
N ILE A 236 -4.67 3.14 -36.43
CA ILE A 236 -3.64 3.88 -35.68
C ILE A 236 -4.19 5.21 -35.12
N PRO A 237 -4.91 6.06 -35.91
CA PRO A 237 -5.48 7.31 -35.38
C PRO A 237 -6.46 7.08 -34.21
N LYS A 238 -7.25 6.00 -34.26
CA LYS A 238 -8.18 5.65 -33.18
C LYS A 238 -7.44 5.15 -31.93
N VAL A 239 -6.27 4.51 -32.09
CA VAL A 239 -5.41 4.13 -30.96
C VAL A 239 -4.83 5.37 -30.28
N ILE A 240 -4.40 6.36 -31.06
CA ILE A 240 -3.94 7.66 -30.55
C ILE A 240 -5.06 8.33 -29.75
N GLU A 241 -6.25 8.51 -30.35
CA GLU A 241 -7.42 9.11 -29.70
C GLU A 241 -7.78 8.39 -28.39
N SER A 242 -7.74 7.05 -28.39
CA SER A 242 -8.02 6.26 -27.20
C SER A 242 -7.00 6.52 -26.08
N HIS A 243 -5.72 6.60 -26.39
CA HIS A 243 -4.69 6.90 -25.39
C HIS A 243 -4.74 8.34 -24.90
N GLU A 244 -5.06 9.30 -25.77
CA GLU A 244 -5.29 10.71 -25.38
C GLU A 244 -6.46 10.82 -24.40
N LYS A 245 -7.56 10.13 -24.68
CA LYS A 245 -8.74 10.11 -23.80
C LYS A 245 -8.46 9.46 -22.44
N GLU A 246 -7.73 8.33 -22.42
CA GLU A 246 -7.36 7.70 -21.15
C GLU A 246 -6.34 8.56 -20.37
N MET A 247 -5.40 9.22 -21.05
CA MET A 247 -4.49 10.18 -20.43
C MET A 247 -5.23 11.34 -19.78
N GLU A 248 -6.23 11.92 -20.46
CA GLU A 248 -7.07 12.99 -19.92
C GLU A 248 -7.84 12.52 -18.68
N LYS A 249 -8.43 11.32 -18.73
CA LYS A 249 -9.14 10.75 -17.58
C LYS A 249 -8.22 10.50 -16.38
N VAL A 250 -7.00 10.01 -16.61
CA VAL A 250 -6.05 9.74 -15.52
C VAL A 250 -5.49 11.04 -14.94
N ALA A 251 -5.31 12.06 -15.78
CA ALA A 251 -4.93 13.39 -15.33
C ALA A 251 -6.07 14.11 -14.59
N ALA A 252 -7.33 13.72 -14.83
CA ALA A 252 -8.49 14.28 -14.13
C ALA A 252 -8.41 13.99 -12.63
N GLY A 253 -8.28 15.05 -11.84
CA GLY A 253 -8.15 14.95 -10.39
C GLY A 253 -6.72 14.99 -9.85
N LYS A 254 -5.69 15.12 -10.72
CA LYS A 254 -4.30 15.33 -10.28
C LYS A 254 -4.19 16.48 -9.27
N GLU A 255 -4.83 17.62 -9.55
CA GLU A 255 -4.81 18.82 -8.68
C GLU A 255 -5.37 18.57 -7.27
N VAL A 256 -6.36 17.70 -7.14
CA VAL A 256 -6.94 17.34 -5.84
C VAL A 256 -5.89 16.61 -5.00
N TYR A 257 -5.21 15.63 -5.60
CA TYR A 257 -4.16 14.89 -4.89
C TYR A 257 -2.92 15.74 -4.61
N ILE A 258 -2.56 16.68 -5.49
CA ILE A 258 -1.50 17.69 -5.23
C ILE A 258 -1.85 18.50 -3.98
N THR A 259 -3.10 18.98 -3.90
CA THR A 259 -3.58 19.79 -2.77
C THR A 259 -3.50 19.00 -1.46
N ILE A 260 -3.93 17.73 -1.46
CA ILE A 260 -3.88 16.86 -0.27
C ILE A 260 -2.43 16.55 0.11
N ALA A 261 -1.58 16.17 -0.84
CA ALA A 261 -0.17 15.83 -0.59
C ALA A 261 0.63 17.01 -0.01
N ASN A 262 0.32 18.23 -0.45
CA ASN A 262 0.97 19.46 0.04
C ASN A 262 0.32 20.05 1.29
N SER A 263 -0.78 19.46 1.77
CA SER A 263 -1.45 19.95 2.97
C SER A 263 -0.65 19.64 4.24
N SER A 264 -0.80 20.48 5.26
CA SER A 264 -0.20 20.29 6.58
C SER A 264 -1.28 20.10 7.64
N TRP A 265 -0.94 19.34 8.69
CA TRP A 265 -1.86 19.11 9.79
C TRP A 265 -1.92 20.35 10.69
N LYS A 266 -3.09 20.97 10.80
CA LYS A 266 -3.26 22.30 11.42
C LYS A 266 -3.06 22.33 12.94
N LYS A 267 -3.14 21.18 13.62
CA LYS A 267 -3.05 21.08 15.09
C LYS A 267 -1.66 20.67 15.59
N GLU A 268 -0.62 20.82 14.75
CA GLU A 268 0.75 20.42 15.11
C GLU A 268 1.27 21.21 16.34
N ASP A 269 1.01 22.51 16.40
CA ASP A 269 1.43 23.35 17.52
C ASP A 269 0.59 23.10 18.79
N GLU A 270 -0.71 22.82 18.65
CA GLU A 270 -1.58 22.43 19.77
C GLU A 270 -1.08 21.12 20.41
N LEU A 271 -0.80 20.10 19.58
CA LEU A 271 -0.26 18.84 20.05
C LEU A 271 1.09 19.03 20.74
N ARG A 272 1.95 19.89 20.21
CA ARG A 272 3.26 20.18 20.81
C ARG A 272 3.11 20.86 22.18
N SER A 273 2.21 21.84 22.28
CA SER A 273 1.91 22.54 23.54
C SER A 273 1.40 21.57 24.61
N LEU A 274 0.41 20.73 24.28
CA LEU A 274 -0.17 19.76 25.21
C LEU A 274 0.85 18.73 25.68
N LYS A 275 1.75 18.28 24.80
CA LYS A 275 2.86 17.38 25.17
C LYS A 275 3.85 18.04 26.14
N SER A 276 4.12 19.33 25.97
CA SER A 276 4.97 20.08 26.91
C SER A 276 4.30 20.17 28.27
N GLU A 277 3.02 20.52 28.31
CA GLU A 277 2.22 20.65 29.52
C GLU A 277 2.11 19.31 30.28
N ALA A 278 1.86 18.21 29.56
CA ALA A 278 1.88 16.87 30.14
C ALA A 278 3.26 16.53 30.73
N ALA A 279 4.36 16.83 30.02
CA ALA A 279 5.70 16.59 30.54
C ALA A 279 6.06 17.45 31.78
N GLU A 280 5.50 18.64 31.90
CA GLU A 280 5.64 19.49 33.09
C GLU A 280 4.86 18.92 34.28
N LEU A 281 3.62 18.47 34.07
CA LEU A 281 2.85 17.76 35.09
C LEU A 281 3.53 16.46 35.53
N ASP A 282 4.14 15.71 34.61
CA ASP A 282 4.91 14.51 34.92
C ASP A 282 6.03 14.77 35.92
N ARG A 283 6.78 15.85 35.68
CA ARG A 283 7.85 16.28 36.58
C ARG A 283 7.30 16.69 37.93
N LYS A 284 6.19 17.44 37.96
CA LYS A 284 5.54 17.89 39.19
C LYS A 284 5.00 16.72 40.03
N ILE A 285 4.38 15.73 39.38
CA ILE A 285 3.91 14.48 39.99
C ILE A 285 5.09 13.68 40.55
N ALA A 286 6.18 13.52 39.78
CA ALA A 286 7.36 12.81 40.25
C ALA A 286 8.01 13.46 41.49
N LEU A 287 8.06 14.80 41.53
CA LEU A 287 8.58 15.55 42.68
C LEU A 287 7.67 15.44 43.91
N THR A 288 6.34 15.42 43.75
CA THR A 288 5.39 15.28 44.86
C THR A 288 5.28 13.86 45.41
N LEU A 289 5.59 12.84 44.60
CA LEU A 289 5.61 11.44 45.02
C LEU A 289 6.97 10.98 45.59
N SER A 290 8.01 11.82 45.50
CA SER A 290 9.32 11.51 46.10
C SER A 290 9.23 11.57 47.64
N PRO A 291 9.73 10.57 48.39
CA PRO A 291 9.70 10.59 49.86
C PRO A 291 10.44 11.82 50.41
N PRO A 292 10.07 12.34 51.60
CA PRO A 292 10.91 13.31 52.29
C PRO A 292 12.28 12.67 52.51
N GLU A 293 13.37 13.34 52.10
CA GLU A 293 14.71 12.98 52.55
C GLU A 293 14.67 13.02 54.09
N GLU A 294 14.82 11.85 54.72
CA GLU A 294 15.10 11.78 56.14
C GLU A 294 16.43 12.51 56.37
N GLU A 295 16.38 13.72 56.93
CA GLU A 295 17.50 14.31 57.65
C GLU A 295 17.82 13.36 58.82
N GLN A 296 18.66 12.36 58.55
CA GLN A 296 19.23 11.51 59.59
C GLN A 296 20.30 12.31 60.32
N ASP A 297 19.91 12.76 61.50
CA ASP A 297 20.76 13.27 62.57
C ASP A 297 22.08 12.50 62.67
N ALA A 298 23.16 13.27 62.62
CA ALA A 298 24.50 12.82 62.90
C ALA A 298 24.60 12.24 64.33
N LYS A 299 24.91 10.96 64.44
CA LYS A 299 25.68 10.41 65.57
C LYS A 299 26.81 9.55 65.07
N ASP A 300 27.94 10.24 64.93
CA ASP A 300 29.28 9.69 64.87
C ASP A 300 29.67 9.25 66.29
N GLU A 301 29.91 7.95 66.53
CA GLU A 301 30.84 7.50 67.57
C GLU A 301 31.60 6.24 67.09
N MET A 302 32.87 6.47 66.81
CA MET A 302 33.93 5.49 66.53
C MET A 302 34.14 4.50 67.68
N LYS A 303 34.49 3.23 67.36
CA LYS A 303 35.83 2.64 67.63
C LYS A 303 35.96 1.16 67.25
N GLN A 304 36.87 0.95 66.29
CA GLN A 304 37.87 -0.12 66.10
C GLN A 304 37.86 -1.41 66.94
N GLY A 305 38.16 -2.52 66.25
CA GLY A 305 39.07 -3.57 66.76
C GLY A 305 38.75 -5.00 66.29
N GLU A 306 39.59 -5.54 65.38
CA GLU A 306 40.10 -6.93 65.23
C GLU A 306 39.17 -8.13 65.56
N GLY A 307 39.07 -9.25 64.83
CA GLY A 307 39.81 -9.86 63.73
C GLY A 307 39.45 -11.36 63.69
N LEU A 308 39.50 -11.94 62.48
CA LEU A 308 39.67 -13.37 62.14
C LEU A 308 38.51 -14.40 62.29
N SER A 309 38.26 -15.07 61.14
CA SER A 309 38.29 -16.54 60.94
C SER A 309 36.97 -17.34 60.79
N ASP A 310 36.84 -17.91 59.58
CA ASP A 310 36.10 -19.11 59.13
C ASP A 310 34.56 -19.06 59.18
N ASN A 311 33.79 -19.59 58.22
CA ASN A 311 34.04 -20.70 57.31
C ASN A 311 33.08 -20.65 56.08
N ASN A 312 33.50 -21.34 55.03
CA ASN A 312 32.89 -21.53 53.71
C ASN A 312 31.40 -21.93 53.67
N HIS A 313 30.64 -21.46 52.67
CA HIS A 313 30.10 -22.34 51.62
C HIS A 313 29.72 -21.57 50.35
N SER A 314 30.39 -21.97 49.26
CA SER A 314 30.12 -21.65 47.86
C SER A 314 28.95 -22.48 47.34
N VAL A 315 28.05 -21.86 46.55
CA VAL A 315 27.58 -22.27 45.21
C VAL A 315 26.90 -21.00 44.64
N GLY A 316 27.26 -20.40 43.52
CA GLY A 316 27.89 -20.90 42.31
C GLY A 316 26.91 -20.75 41.14
N LYS A 317 26.97 -19.63 40.42
CA LYS A 317 26.75 -19.59 38.96
C LYS A 317 27.26 -18.27 38.42
N GLY A 318 28.38 -18.39 37.70
CA GLY A 318 29.10 -17.28 37.09
C GLY A 318 28.43 -16.75 35.84
N ASN A 319 28.86 -15.53 35.54
CA ASN A 319 28.94 -14.90 34.23
C ASN A 319 29.46 -15.87 33.15
N ASP A 320 29.06 -15.66 31.91
CA ASP A 320 30.01 -15.07 30.96
C ASP A 320 29.33 -14.50 29.71
N ASN A 321 29.77 -13.28 29.42
CA ASN A 321 29.96 -12.61 28.14
C ASN A 321 29.71 -13.43 26.86
N LEU A 322 29.18 -12.77 25.83
CA LEU A 322 29.90 -12.70 24.55
C LEU A 322 29.44 -11.50 23.72
N SER A 323 30.41 -10.67 23.36
CA SER A 323 30.36 -9.72 22.26
C SER A 323 30.88 -10.39 20.97
N VAL A 324 30.60 -9.73 19.84
CA VAL A 324 31.34 -9.75 18.56
C VAL A 324 30.77 -10.63 17.41
N GLN A 325 30.12 -9.92 16.48
CA GLN A 325 30.28 -9.87 15.01
C GLN A 325 30.02 -11.08 14.09
N ASP A 326 29.49 -10.68 12.92
CA ASP A 326 29.54 -11.26 11.58
C ASP A 326 28.59 -12.41 11.19
N ALA A 327 27.60 -12.07 10.35
CA ALA A 327 27.35 -12.74 9.06
C ALA A 327 26.33 -11.95 8.23
N GLU A 328 26.76 -11.44 7.09
CA GLU A 328 25.90 -11.17 5.93
C GLU A 328 25.17 -12.46 5.55
N GLU A 329 23.85 -12.40 5.34
CA GLU A 329 23.23 -13.07 4.19
C GLU A 329 21.80 -12.56 3.94
N GLU A 330 21.57 -12.29 2.66
CA GLU A 330 20.33 -11.92 1.98
C GLU A 330 19.09 -12.71 2.44
N LYS A 331 17.91 -12.05 2.41
CA LYS A 331 16.78 -12.49 1.56
C LYS A 331 15.54 -11.58 1.64
N HIS A 332 15.18 -11.10 0.45
CA HIS A 332 13.82 -10.90 -0.06
C HIS A 332 12.88 -9.89 0.62
N SER A 333 13.04 -8.62 0.22
CA SER A 333 11.91 -7.69 0.09
C SER A 333 11.02 -8.14 -1.07
N GLN A 334 9.82 -8.63 -0.75
CA GLN A 334 8.79 -8.93 -1.73
C GLN A 334 8.33 -7.63 -2.39
N SER A 335 8.70 -7.46 -3.65
CA SER A 335 8.17 -6.42 -4.54
C SER A 335 6.66 -6.59 -4.71
N PHE A 336 5.89 -5.61 -4.21
CA PHE A 336 4.49 -5.44 -4.57
C PHE A 336 4.41 -5.07 -6.07
N LYS A 337 3.93 -6.00 -6.92
CA LYS A 337 3.54 -5.70 -8.30
C LYS A 337 2.04 -5.44 -8.34
N PRO A 338 1.55 -4.30 -8.84
CA PRO A 338 0.13 -4.12 -9.09
C PRO A 338 -0.30 -5.01 -10.28
N LYS A 339 -1.31 -5.85 -10.05
CA LYS A 339 -1.98 -6.64 -11.11
C LYS A 339 -2.90 -5.72 -11.90
N TRP A 340 -2.48 -5.30 -13.08
CA TRP A 340 -3.39 -4.70 -14.06
C TRP A 340 -4.30 -5.78 -14.62
N ARG A 341 -5.60 -5.66 -14.36
CA ARG A 341 -6.63 -6.46 -15.03
C ARG A 341 -6.83 -5.87 -16.42
N HIS A 342 -6.40 -6.59 -17.46
CA HIS A 342 -6.94 -6.36 -18.80
C HIS A 342 -8.36 -6.92 -18.83
N TYR A 343 -9.33 -6.04 -19.05
CA TYR A 343 -10.69 -6.42 -19.45
C TYR A 343 -10.87 -6.12 -20.96
N PRO A 344 -11.73 -6.91 -21.62
CA PRO A 344 -11.65 -7.32 -23.04
C PRO A 344 -12.01 -6.27 -24.08
#